data_AF-A0A3N4VMW4-F1
#
_entry.id   AF-A0A3N4VMW4-F1
#
_cell.length_a   1.000
_cell.length_b   1.000
_cell.length_c   1.000
_cell.angle_alpha   90.00
_cell.angle_beta   90.00
_cell.angle_gamma   90.00
#
_symmetry.space_group_name_H-M   'P 1'
#
loop_
_entity.id
_entity.type
_entity.pdbx_description
1 polymer ?
#
loop_
_entity_poly.entity_id
_entity_poly.type
_entity_poly.pdbx_seq_one_letter_code
_entity_poly.pdbx_strand_id
1 'polypeptide(L)'
;MTPFAAPALALAAALAGCAAAHRAPEPPPAAPPRTFTLAPGERIRLDATAALRYLGVRADSRCPPQVQCVHAGSAQVALRLERAGGDADATLETPRAPVASAAGWRIALLRLEFGPKPAATLRVERDASGR
;
A
#
# COMPACT_ATOMS: atom_id res chain seq x y z
N MET A 1 44.50 -70.42 28.88
CA MET A 1 45.60 -69.81 28.08
C MET A 1 45.26 -69.98 26.61
N THR A 2 45.18 -68.85 25.88
CA THR A 2 44.86 -68.63 24.44
C THR A 2 43.42 -68.93 23.97
N PRO A 3 42.89 -68.29 22.89
CA PRO A 3 43.49 -67.27 22.01
C PRO A 3 42.64 -66.01 21.72
N PHE A 4 43.31 -65.07 21.05
CA PHE A 4 42.86 -63.84 20.40
C PHE A 4 41.67 -64.01 19.43
N ALA A 5 40.81 -62.99 19.35
CA ALA A 5 40.15 -62.59 18.11
C ALA A 5 39.71 -61.12 18.17
N ALA A 6 40.41 -60.26 17.43
CA ALA A 6 39.92 -58.95 17.03
C ALA A 6 39.11 -59.10 15.74
N PRO A 7 38.05 -58.30 15.57
CA PRO A 7 37.75 -57.77 14.25
C PRO A 7 37.66 -56.24 14.31
N ALA A 8 38.44 -55.63 13.42
CA ALA A 8 38.25 -54.28 12.95
C ALA A 8 36.92 -54.19 12.17
N LEU A 9 36.17 -53.09 12.29
CA LEU A 9 35.57 -52.48 11.10
C LEU A 9 35.10 -51.04 11.35
N ALA A 10 35.51 -50.19 10.42
CA ALA A 10 35.21 -48.78 10.24
C ALA A 10 33.71 -48.43 10.37
N LEU A 11 33.44 -47.31 11.06
CA LEU A 11 32.17 -46.60 10.93
C LEU A 11 32.41 -45.11 10.69
N ALA A 12 32.98 -44.81 9.53
CA ALA A 12 33.03 -43.47 8.96
C ALA A 12 32.16 -43.46 7.70
N ALA A 13 30.92 -42.99 7.80
CA ALA A 13 30.17 -42.42 6.68
C ALA A 13 28.80 -41.86 7.11
N ALA A 14 28.47 -40.72 6.51
CA ALA A 14 27.12 -40.25 6.20
C ALA A 14 26.29 -39.57 7.30
N LEU A 15 26.67 -38.32 7.62
CA LEU A 15 25.69 -37.27 7.97
C LEU A 15 25.73 -36.17 6.90
N ALA A 16 25.61 -36.55 5.62
CA ALA A 16 25.23 -35.62 4.55
C ALA A 16 23.70 -35.55 4.52
N GLY A 17 23.12 -34.92 5.54
CA GLY A 17 21.69 -34.62 5.57
C GLY A 17 21.36 -33.58 4.50
N CYS A 18 20.67 -34.01 3.44
CA CYS A 18 20.11 -33.14 2.43
C CYS A 18 19.21 -32.08 3.09
N ALA A 19 19.71 -30.86 3.24
CA ALA A 19 18.87 -29.68 3.38
C ALA A 19 18.17 -29.44 2.04
N ALA A 20 17.14 -30.23 1.75
CA ALA A 20 16.17 -29.91 0.71
C ALA A 20 15.39 -28.70 1.22
N ALA A 21 15.98 -27.52 1.05
CA ALA A 21 15.33 -26.24 1.25
C ALA A 21 14.08 -26.26 0.38
N HIS A 22 12.94 -26.55 1.00
CA HIS A 22 11.63 -26.36 0.41
C HIS A 22 11.52 -24.86 0.16
N ARG A 23 11.90 -24.42 -1.04
CA ARG A 23 11.61 -23.06 -1.49
C ARG A 23 10.09 -23.00 -1.60
N ALA A 24 9.48 -22.39 -0.59
CA ALA A 24 8.10 -21.96 -0.72
C ALA A 24 7.98 -21.16 -2.02
N PRO A 25 6.93 -21.36 -2.82
CA PRO A 25 6.71 -20.56 -4.02
C PRO A 25 6.79 -19.08 -3.66
N GLU A 26 7.63 -18.34 -4.37
CA GLU A 26 7.73 -16.90 -4.19
C GLU A 26 6.34 -16.29 -4.46
N PRO A 27 5.79 -15.50 -3.52
CA PRO A 27 4.53 -14.82 -3.76
C PRO A 27 4.62 -13.99 -5.04
N PRO A 28 3.56 -13.94 -5.86
CA PRO A 28 3.56 -13.10 -7.04
C PRO A 28 3.86 -11.64 -6.65
N PRO A 29 4.60 -10.89 -7.49
CA PRO A 29 4.94 -9.51 -7.19
C PRO A 29 3.69 -8.66 -6.98
N ALA A 30 3.76 -7.72 -6.03
CA ALA A 30 2.68 -6.79 -5.78
C ALA A 30 2.34 -5.99 -7.05
N ALA A 31 1.05 -5.75 -7.27
CA ALA A 31 0.60 -4.94 -8.40
C ALA A 31 1.25 -3.54 -8.35
N PRO A 32 1.68 -2.98 -9.50
CA PRO A 32 2.36 -1.69 -9.52
C PRO A 32 1.43 -0.56 -9.07
N PRO A 33 1.99 0.54 -8.52
CA PRO A 33 1.23 1.74 -8.19
C PRO A 33 0.54 2.29 -9.44
N ARG A 34 -0.71 2.75 -9.28
CA ARG A 34 -1.49 3.35 -10.36
C ARG A 34 -1.84 4.80 -10.02
N THR A 35 -1.97 5.63 -11.05
CA THR A 35 -2.34 7.04 -10.88
C THR A 35 -3.67 7.31 -11.56
N PHE A 36 -4.54 8.07 -10.88
CA PHE A 36 -5.87 8.44 -11.37
C PHE A 36 -6.14 9.90 -11.07
N THR A 37 -6.80 10.59 -12.00
CA THR A 37 -7.37 11.92 -11.76
C THR A 37 -8.87 11.78 -11.65
N LEU A 38 -9.44 12.24 -10.54
CA LEU A 38 -10.85 12.10 -10.23
C LEU A 38 -11.49 13.46 -9.95
N ALA A 39 -12.68 13.69 -10.47
CA ALA A 39 -13.59 14.74 -10.05
C ALA A 39 -14.39 14.31 -8.80
N PRO A 40 -14.90 15.25 -7.97
CA PRO A 40 -15.71 14.90 -6.82
C PRO A 40 -16.94 14.06 -7.20
N GLY A 41 -17.13 12.94 -6.52
CA GLY A 41 -18.19 11.95 -6.77
C GLY A 41 -17.74 10.76 -7.62
N GLU A 42 -16.65 10.91 -8.39
CA GLU A 42 -16.13 9.83 -9.24
C GLU A 42 -15.56 8.67 -8.44
N ARG A 43 -15.59 7.50 -9.06
CA ARG A 43 -15.18 6.23 -8.47
C ARG A 43 -14.36 5.42 -9.46
N ILE A 44 -13.29 4.80 -8.96
CA ILE A 44 -12.49 3.83 -9.70
C ILE A 44 -12.52 2.47 -9.00
N ARG A 45 -12.51 1.39 -9.78
CA ARG A 45 -12.28 0.05 -9.23
C ARG A 45 -10.80 -0.13 -8.96
N LEU A 46 -10.46 -0.53 -7.75
CA LEU A 46 -9.09 -0.87 -7.39
C LEU A 46 -8.81 -2.35 -7.71
N ASP A 47 -9.75 -3.22 -7.37
CA ASP A 47 -9.73 -4.64 -7.73
C ASP A 47 -11.16 -5.21 -7.84
N ALA A 48 -11.31 -6.53 -7.75
CA ALA A 48 -12.61 -7.19 -7.79
C ALA A 48 -13.52 -6.84 -6.60
N THR A 49 -12.95 -6.57 -5.42
CA THR A 49 -13.66 -6.43 -4.14
C THR A 49 -13.59 -5.03 -3.53
N ALA A 50 -12.81 -4.11 -4.13
CA ALA A 50 -12.59 -2.76 -3.64
C ALA A 50 -12.71 -1.69 -4.74
N ALA A 51 -13.29 -0.55 -4.37
CA ALA A 51 -13.33 0.66 -5.18
C ALA A 51 -12.98 1.89 -4.33
N LEU A 52 -12.38 2.91 -4.96
CA LEU A 52 -12.08 4.19 -4.34
C LEU A 52 -13.02 5.26 -4.90
N ARG A 53 -13.72 5.98 -4.03
CA ARG A 53 -14.52 7.15 -4.37
C ARG A 53 -13.85 8.41 -3.83
N TYR A 54 -13.72 9.41 -4.69
CA TYR A 54 -13.33 10.74 -4.27
C TYR A 54 -14.57 11.53 -3.85
N LEU A 55 -14.67 11.91 -2.56
CA LEU A 55 -15.85 12.60 -2.04
C LEU A 55 -15.80 14.12 -2.23
N GLY A 56 -14.63 14.67 -2.54
CA GLY A 56 -14.38 16.11 -2.67
C GLY A 56 -13.48 16.68 -1.57
N VAL A 57 -13.35 17.99 -1.57
CA VAL A 57 -12.61 18.75 -0.56
C VAL A 57 -13.58 19.22 0.53
N ARG A 58 -13.22 19.02 1.80
CA ARG A 58 -14.05 19.42 2.95
C ARG A 58 -13.70 20.81 3.46
N ALA A 59 -12.43 21.20 3.35
CA ALA A 59 -11.94 22.53 3.67
C ALA A 59 -10.75 22.83 2.75
N ASP A 60 -10.65 24.07 2.26
CA ASP A 60 -9.53 24.55 1.45
C ASP A 60 -9.18 25.98 1.85
N SER A 61 -8.01 26.14 2.47
CA SER A 61 -7.42 27.44 2.82
C SER A 61 -6.05 27.62 2.15
N ARG A 62 -5.77 26.84 1.10
CA ARG A 62 -4.55 27.02 0.30
C ARG A 62 -4.56 28.40 -0.33
N CYS A 63 -3.38 28.98 -0.49
CA CYS A 63 -3.23 30.24 -1.19
C CYS A 63 -3.58 30.04 -2.69
N PRO A 64 -4.59 30.73 -3.24
CA PRO A 64 -4.95 30.60 -4.65
C PRO A 64 -3.81 31.06 -5.57
N PRO A 65 -3.79 30.59 -6.84
CA PRO A 65 -2.84 31.09 -7.82
C PRO A 65 -3.05 32.60 -8.03
N GLN A 66 -1.96 33.32 -8.32
CA GLN A 66 -1.97 34.77 -8.57
C GLN A 66 -2.38 35.63 -7.37
N VAL A 67 -2.37 35.07 -6.15
CA VAL A 67 -2.60 35.81 -4.89
C VAL A 67 -1.34 35.79 -4.03
N GLN A 68 -0.99 36.93 -3.44
CA GLN A 68 0.08 37.01 -2.44
C GLN A 68 -0.51 36.81 -1.04
N CYS A 69 -0.44 35.58 -0.54
CA CYS A 69 -0.82 35.30 0.85
C CYS A 69 0.36 35.58 1.79
N VAL A 70 0.06 36.08 2.99
CA VAL A 70 1.05 36.15 4.08
C VAL A 70 1.38 34.74 4.58
N HIS A 71 0.35 33.89 4.68
CA HIS A 71 0.47 32.48 5.06
C HIS A 71 -0.43 31.60 4.19
N ALA A 72 0.08 30.46 3.73
CA ALA A 72 -0.71 29.45 3.03
C ALA A 72 -1.26 28.41 4.03
N GLY A 73 -2.55 28.10 3.91
CA GLY A 73 -3.20 27.07 4.72
C GLY A 73 -3.12 25.68 4.10
N SER A 74 -4.13 24.85 4.38
CA SER A 74 -4.21 23.45 3.95
C SER A 74 -5.52 23.15 3.23
N ALA A 75 -5.54 22.03 2.50
CA ALA A 75 -6.76 21.45 1.96
C ALA A 75 -6.95 20.04 2.52
N GLN A 76 -8.19 19.71 2.86
CA GLN A 76 -8.61 18.40 3.36
C GLN A 76 -9.41 17.67 2.28
N VAL A 77 -8.80 16.65 1.68
CA VAL A 77 -9.39 15.79 0.65
C VAL A 77 -10.04 14.58 1.31
N ALA A 78 -11.34 14.39 1.11
CA ALA A 78 -12.08 13.26 1.64
C ALA A 78 -12.24 12.16 0.58
N LEU A 79 -11.92 10.93 0.99
CA LEU A 79 -12.00 9.72 0.19
C LEU A 79 -12.80 8.66 0.93
N ARG A 80 -13.42 7.74 0.17
CA ARG A 80 -14.05 6.54 0.70
C ARG A 80 -13.59 5.33 -0.08
N LEU A 81 -13.15 4.31 0.65
CA LEU A 81 -12.90 2.99 0.10
C LEU A 81 -14.13 2.13 0.32
N GLU A 82 -14.77 1.73 -0.77
CA GLU A 82 -15.94 0.86 -0.79
C GLU A 82 -15.49 -0.59 -0.92
N ARG A 83 -15.96 -1.48 -0.03
CA ARG A 83 -15.59 -2.91 -0.07
C ARG A 83 -16.75 -3.81 0.35
N ALA A 84 -16.70 -5.07 -0.05
CA ALA A 84 -17.68 -6.08 0.37
C ALA A 84 -17.77 -6.22 1.91
N GLY A 85 -16.65 -6.05 2.62
CA GLY A 85 -16.58 -6.10 4.10
C GLY A 85 -16.85 -4.78 4.81
N GLY A 86 -17.34 -3.76 4.10
CA GLY A 86 -17.63 -2.43 4.65
C GLY A 86 -16.70 -1.33 4.15
N ASP A 87 -17.22 -0.11 4.23
CA ASP A 87 -16.56 1.11 3.78
C ASP A 87 -15.54 1.62 4.80
N ALA A 88 -14.48 2.26 4.31
CA ALA A 88 -13.51 2.96 5.14
C ALA A 88 -13.29 4.39 4.60
N ASP A 89 -13.45 5.39 5.46
CA ASP A 89 -13.16 6.78 5.11
C ASP A 89 -11.66 7.07 5.30
N ALA A 90 -11.12 7.91 4.42
CA ALA A 90 -9.74 8.39 4.50
C ALA A 90 -9.68 9.88 4.19
N THR A 91 -8.84 10.60 4.93
CA THR A 91 -8.61 12.03 4.73
C THR A 91 -7.14 12.27 4.42
N LEU A 92 -6.88 13.05 3.38
CA LEU A 92 -5.54 13.54 3.02
C LEU A 92 -5.49 15.05 3.29
N GLU A 93 -4.37 15.53 3.81
CA GLU A 93 -4.17 16.96 4.08
C GLU A 93 -2.92 17.51 3.39
N THR A 94 -3.07 18.61 2.62
CA THR A 94 -1.92 19.28 2.00
C THR A 94 -1.33 20.37 2.91
N PRO A 95 0.00 20.53 3.00
CA PRO A 95 1.04 19.61 2.58
C PRO A 95 1.41 18.58 3.67
N ARG A 96 0.78 18.65 4.86
CA ARG A 96 1.24 17.96 6.08
C ARG A 96 1.08 16.44 6.05
N ALA A 97 -0.02 15.95 5.49
CA ALA A 97 -0.36 14.53 5.45
C ALA A 97 -0.94 14.14 4.08
N PRO A 98 -0.14 14.22 2.99
CA PRO A 98 -0.63 13.97 1.65
C PRO A 98 -0.81 12.47 1.34
N VAL A 99 -0.70 11.60 2.35
CA VAL A 99 -0.82 10.15 2.20
C VAL A 99 -1.63 9.55 3.33
N ALA A 100 -2.50 8.60 3.02
CA ALA A 100 -3.23 7.80 3.99
C ALA A 100 -3.23 6.33 3.58
N SER A 101 -3.32 5.44 4.57
CA SER A 101 -3.61 4.03 4.37
C SER A 101 -5.01 3.73 4.86
N ALA A 102 -5.81 3.03 4.05
CA ALA A 102 -7.14 2.60 4.41
C ALA A 102 -7.41 1.24 3.75
N ALA A 103 -7.98 0.31 4.53
CA ALA A 103 -8.45 -0.98 4.05
C ALA A 103 -7.50 -1.73 3.10
N GLY A 104 -6.20 -1.76 3.42
CA GLY A 104 -5.17 -2.47 2.65
C GLY A 104 -4.66 -1.73 1.41
N TRP A 105 -4.97 -0.43 1.28
CA TRP A 105 -4.50 0.43 0.21
C TRP A 105 -3.82 1.66 0.79
N ARG A 106 -2.74 2.07 0.13
CA ARG A 106 -2.04 3.32 0.38
C ARG A 106 -2.38 4.29 -0.74
N ILE A 107 -2.88 5.48 -0.37
CA ILE A 107 -3.33 6.52 -1.30
C ILE A 107 -2.53 7.80 -1.03
N ALA A 108 -1.83 8.29 -2.05
CA ALA A 108 -1.10 9.55 -2.00
C ALA A 108 -1.73 10.60 -2.92
N LEU A 109 -1.94 11.80 -2.40
CA LEU A 109 -2.36 12.97 -3.16
C LEU A 109 -1.16 13.57 -3.88
N LEU A 110 -1.14 13.46 -5.21
CA LEU A 110 -0.09 14.02 -6.05
C LEU A 110 -0.39 15.46 -6.46
N ARG A 111 -1.67 15.75 -6.74
CA ARG A 111 -2.13 17.07 -7.18
C ARG A 111 -3.57 17.30 -6.74
N LEU A 112 -3.86 18.54 -6.37
CA LEU A 112 -5.21 19.03 -6.14
C LEU A 112 -5.37 20.35 -6.89
N GLU A 113 -6.32 20.41 -7.80
CA GLU A 113 -6.63 21.63 -8.55
C GLU A 113 -7.25 22.71 -7.64
N PHE A 114 -7.34 23.95 -8.14
CA PHE A 114 -8.13 25.00 -7.49
C PHE A 114 -9.51 25.10 -8.14
N GLY A 115 -10.51 25.48 -7.36
CA GLY A 115 -11.88 25.68 -7.85
C GLY A 115 -12.94 25.12 -6.89
N PRO A 116 -14.23 25.24 -7.23
CA PRO A 116 -15.34 24.84 -6.37
C PRO A 116 -15.49 23.30 -6.24
N LYS A 117 -15.09 22.55 -7.26
CA LYS A 117 -15.12 21.07 -7.29
C LYS A 117 -13.79 20.57 -7.89
N PRO A 118 -12.67 20.77 -7.17
CA PRO A 118 -11.36 20.57 -7.75
C PRO A 118 -11.10 19.08 -7.99
N ALA A 119 -10.52 18.75 -9.14
CA ALA A 119 -10.04 17.40 -9.40
C ALA A 119 -8.81 17.08 -8.55
N ALA A 120 -8.68 15.81 -8.16
CA ALA A 120 -7.55 15.30 -7.41
C ALA A 120 -6.84 14.20 -8.20
N THR A 121 -5.52 14.33 -8.34
CA THR A 121 -4.66 13.25 -8.86
C THR A 121 -4.12 12.44 -7.71
N LEU A 122 -4.47 11.15 -7.67
CA LEU A 122 -4.15 10.21 -6.62
C LEU A 122 -3.25 9.11 -7.16
N ARG A 123 -2.20 8.76 -6.41
CA ARG A 123 -1.43 7.52 -6.58
C ARG A 123 -1.96 6.49 -5.61
N VAL A 124 -2.31 5.31 -6.09
CA VAL A 124 -2.92 4.22 -5.31
C VAL A 124 -2.10 2.95 -5.50
N GLU A 125 -1.72 2.35 -4.39
CA GLU A 125 -0.95 1.10 -4.34
C GLU A 125 -1.46 0.21 -3.19
N ARG A 126 -1.22 -1.10 -3.27
CA ARG A 126 -1.50 -2.01 -2.16
C ARG A 126 -0.59 -1.64 -0.99
N ASP A 127 -1.15 -1.59 0.21
CA ASP A 127 -0.34 -1.44 1.42
C ASP A 127 0.37 -2.77 1.71
N ALA A 128 1.69 -2.76 1.80
CA ALA A 128 2.50 -3.92 2.13
C ALA A 128 2.41 -4.30 3.62
N SER A 129 1.78 -3.46 4.45
CA SER A 129 1.70 -3.60 5.90
C SER A 129 0.59 -4.53 6.39
N GLY A 130 -0.22 -5.11 5.49
CA GLY A 130 -1.36 -5.97 5.82
C GLY A 130 -1.01 -7.42 6.15
N ARG A 131 0.01 -7.66 6.98
CA ARG A 131 0.26 -8.97 7.60
C ARG A 131 -0.16 -8.97 9.05
#